data_AF-A0A1A8H9G2-F1
#
_entry.id   AF-A0A1A8H9G2-F1
#
_cell.length_a   1.000
_cell.length_b   1.000
_cell.length_c   1.000
_cell.angle_alpha   90.00
_cell.angle_beta   90.00
_cell.angle_gamma   90.00
#
_symmetry.space_group_name_H-M   'P 1'
#
loop_
_entity.id
_entity.type
_entity.pdbx_description
1 polymer ?
#
loop_
_entity_poly.entity_id
_entity_poly.type
_entity_poly.pdbx_seq_one_letter_code
_entity_poly.pdbx_strand_id
1 'polypeptide(L)'
;MEMARVTGVPLTYLLSRGQQIKVVSQLLRQAMKQDLVMPVVKTEGGEDYTGATVIEPEKGYYSLPIATLDFSSLYPSIMMAHNLCYTTLLQKGPAEKLGLSSEDFIKTPTGDQFVKSSVRKGLLPEILENLLAARKRAKAELKNETDPFKKQVLDGR
;
A
#
# COMPACT_ATOMS: atom_id res chain seq x y z
N MET A 1 17.09 -1.87 13.67
CA MET A 1 16.55 -0.79 14.53
C MET A 1 15.52 0.07 13.80
N GLU A 2 15.84 0.60 12.60
CA GLU A 2 14.92 1.49 11.88
C GLU A 2 13.56 0.86 11.56
N MET A 3 13.53 -0.36 11.01
CA MET A 3 12.28 -1.09 10.72
C MET A 3 11.33 -1.14 11.93
N ALA A 4 11.85 -1.45 13.13
CA ALA A 4 11.06 -1.48 14.36
C ALA A 4 10.49 -0.10 14.73
N ARG A 5 11.25 0.99 14.49
CA ARG A 5 10.79 2.37 14.72
C ARG A 5 9.70 2.78 13.73
N VAL A 6 9.87 2.43 12.45
CA VAL A 6 8.91 2.75 11.39
C VAL A 6 7.60 1.98 11.58
N THR A 7 7.66 0.67 11.85
CA THR A 7 6.46 -0.16 11.97
C THR A 7 5.89 -0.23 13.38
N GLY A 8 6.61 0.28 14.39
CA GLY A 8 6.15 0.35 15.78
C GLY A 8 6.04 -1.00 16.49
N VAL A 9 6.86 -1.99 16.11
CA VAL A 9 6.89 -3.34 16.72
C VAL A 9 8.14 -3.55 17.56
N PRO A 10 8.11 -4.40 18.61
CA PRO A 10 9.30 -4.80 19.34
C PRO A 10 10.38 -5.42 18.45
N LEU A 11 11.65 -5.26 18.81
CA LEU A 11 12.77 -5.77 18.02
C LEU A 11 12.71 -7.30 17.85
N THR A 12 12.28 -8.02 18.88
CA THR A 12 12.12 -9.48 18.85
C THR A 12 11.14 -9.94 17.77
N TYR A 13 10.11 -9.16 17.47
CA TYR A 13 9.10 -9.50 16.46
C TYR A 13 9.64 -9.43 15.03
N LEU A 14 10.77 -8.75 14.80
CA LEU A 14 11.38 -8.74 13.47
C LEU A 14 11.96 -10.11 13.08
N LEU A 15 12.27 -10.96 14.07
CA LEU A 15 12.82 -12.30 13.85
C LEU A 15 11.77 -13.40 14.08
N SER A 16 10.87 -13.21 15.06
CA SER A 16 9.92 -14.25 15.48
C SER A 16 8.52 -14.15 14.86
N ARG A 17 8.20 -13.07 14.13
CA ARG A 17 6.86 -12.82 13.57
C ARG A 17 6.93 -12.39 12.10
N GLY A 18 5.85 -12.65 11.37
CA GLY A 18 5.72 -12.28 9.95
C GLY A 18 5.36 -10.80 9.72
N GLN A 19 5.00 -10.47 8.48
CA GLN A 19 4.70 -9.07 8.08
C GLN A 19 3.37 -8.55 8.64
N GLN A 20 2.38 -9.41 8.86
CA GLN A 20 1.04 -9.02 9.30
C GLN A 20 1.06 -8.19 10.60
N ILE A 21 1.88 -8.57 11.59
CA ILE A 21 1.93 -7.86 12.88
C ILE A 21 2.40 -6.41 12.73
N LYS A 22 3.25 -6.14 11.72
CA LYS A 22 3.76 -4.80 11.42
C LYS A 22 2.67 -3.92 10.82
N VAL A 23 1.84 -4.50 9.94
CA VAL A 23 0.69 -3.80 9.34
C VAL A 23 -0.37 -3.53 10.40
N VAL A 24 -0.71 -4.54 11.21
CA VAL A 24 -1.70 -4.39 12.31
C VAL A 24 -1.25 -3.33 13.31
N SER A 25 0.03 -3.31 13.69
CA SER A 25 0.56 -2.27 14.60
C SER A 25 0.38 -0.86 14.03
N GLN A 26 0.72 -0.66 12.75
CA GLN A 26 0.54 0.63 12.09
C GLN A 26 -0.94 1.02 11.96
N LEU A 27 -1.80 0.07 11.62
CA LEU A 27 -3.23 0.30 11.48
C LEU A 27 -3.86 0.73 12.81
N LEU A 28 -3.58 0.02 13.91
CA LEU A 28 -4.10 0.36 15.23
C LEU A 28 -3.61 1.74 15.71
N ARG A 29 -2.34 2.09 15.44
CA ARG A 29 -1.79 3.41 15.77
C ARG A 29 -2.50 4.55 15.03
N GLN A 30 -2.87 4.34 13.76
CA GLN A 30 -3.63 5.36 13.01
C GLN A 30 -5.12 5.35 13.38
N ALA A 31 -5.72 4.19 13.61
CA ALA A 31 -7.11 4.07 14.04
C ALA A 31 -7.36 4.82 15.35
N MET A 32 -6.43 4.74 16.32
CA MET A 32 -6.51 5.46 17.59
C MET A 32 -6.58 6.99 17.42
N LYS A 33 -5.98 7.55 16.36
CA LYS A 33 -6.03 9.01 16.10
C LYS A 33 -7.38 9.48 15.57
N GLN A 34 -8.14 8.56 14.96
CA GLN A 34 -9.44 8.85 14.35
C GLN A 34 -10.60 8.25 15.16
N ASP A 35 -10.34 7.80 16.39
CA ASP A 35 -11.32 7.15 17.28
C ASP A 35 -12.06 5.96 16.62
N LEU A 36 -11.28 5.10 15.93
CA LEU A 36 -11.79 3.92 15.23
C LEU A 36 -11.39 2.63 15.96
N VAL A 37 -12.30 1.66 15.93
CA VAL A 37 -12.07 0.31 16.48
C VAL A 37 -11.99 -0.71 15.35
N MET A 38 -11.01 -1.61 15.42
CA MET A 38 -10.86 -2.70 14.46
C MET A 38 -11.78 -3.88 14.83
N PRO A 39 -12.73 -4.28 13.97
CA PRO A 39 -13.59 -5.43 14.24
C PRO A 39 -12.79 -6.74 14.13
N VAL A 40 -13.21 -7.75 14.89
CA VAL A 40 -12.68 -9.12 14.76
C VAL A 40 -13.56 -9.87 13.77
N VAL A 41 -13.09 -9.99 12.53
CA VAL A 41 -13.75 -10.78 11.49
C VAL A 41 -12.96 -12.07 11.31
N LYS A 42 -13.59 -13.21 11.55
CA LYS A 42 -13.03 -14.52 11.19
C LYS A 42 -13.50 -14.85 9.79
N THR A 43 -12.57 -14.90 8.85
CA THR A 43 -12.82 -15.41 7.50
C THR A 43 -12.37 -16.87 7.46
N GLU A 44 -13.29 -17.78 7.16
CA GLU A 44 -12.94 -19.11 6.67
C GLU A 44 -12.47 -18.96 5.21
N GLY A 45 -11.60 -19.85 4.74
CA GLY A 45 -10.84 -19.72 3.50
C GLY A 45 -11.65 -19.11 2.35
N GLY A 46 -11.13 -18.04 1.76
CA GLY A 46 -11.72 -17.39 0.60
C GLY A 46 -11.34 -18.10 -0.70
N GLU A 47 -12.11 -17.85 -1.75
CA GLU A 47 -11.73 -18.20 -3.11
C GLU A 47 -10.55 -17.34 -3.58
N ASP A 48 -9.76 -17.88 -4.49
CA ASP A 48 -8.65 -17.15 -5.09
C ASP A 48 -9.19 -16.03 -6.02
N TYR A 49 -8.39 -14.98 -6.25
CA TYR A 49 -8.77 -13.84 -7.08
C TYR A 49 -7.81 -13.66 -8.26
N THR A 50 -8.32 -13.10 -9.35
CA THR A 50 -7.50 -12.84 -10.55
C THR A 50 -6.39 -11.84 -10.24
N GLY A 51 -5.14 -12.25 -10.49
CA GLY A 51 -3.93 -11.45 -10.26
C GLY A 51 -3.54 -10.55 -11.45
N ALA A 52 -2.23 -10.34 -11.60
CA ALA A 52 -1.67 -9.46 -12.63
C ALA A 52 -1.79 -10.06 -14.04
N THR A 53 -1.90 -9.18 -15.04
CA THR A 53 -1.80 -9.55 -16.45
C THR A 53 -0.35 -9.53 -16.91
N VAL A 54 0.06 -10.54 -17.66
CA VAL A 54 1.36 -10.60 -18.35
C VAL A 54 1.10 -10.48 -19.84
N ILE A 55 1.79 -9.54 -20.49
CA ILE A 55 1.71 -9.37 -21.95
C ILE A 55 2.44 -10.54 -22.61
N GLU A 56 1.86 -11.10 -23.66
CA GLU A 56 2.50 -12.15 -24.43
C GLU A 56 3.80 -11.64 -25.08
N PRO A 57 4.94 -12.30 -24.85
CA PRO A 57 6.22 -11.80 -25.33
C PRO A 57 6.41 -12.14 -26.82
N GLU A 58 6.87 -11.17 -27.59
CA GLU A 58 7.44 -11.41 -28.92
C GLU A 58 8.83 -12.03 -28.75
N LYS A 59 8.95 -13.33 -29.02
CA LYS A 59 10.19 -14.07 -28.84
C LYS A 59 11.12 -13.81 -30.02
N GLY A 60 12.36 -13.44 -29.74
CA GLY A 60 13.37 -13.25 -30.77
C GLY A 60 14.68 -12.72 -30.21
N TYR A 61 15.67 -12.63 -31.10
CA TYR A 61 16.90 -11.90 -30.84
C TYR A 61 16.72 -10.47 -31.36
N TYR A 62 16.87 -9.49 -30.46
CA TYR A 62 16.75 -8.07 -30.80
C TYR A 62 18.15 -7.45 -30.85
N SER A 63 18.56 -7.01 -32.04
CA SER A 63 19.82 -6.29 -32.26
C SER A 63 19.73 -4.78 -32.00
N LEU A 64 18.52 -4.27 -31.80
CA LEU A 64 18.25 -2.86 -31.51
C LEU A 64 17.98 -2.66 -29.99
N PRO A 65 18.35 -1.51 -29.41
CA PRO A 65 18.03 -1.21 -28.01
C PRO A 65 16.52 -1.17 -27.75
N ILE A 66 16.09 -1.79 -26.65
CA ILE A 66 14.70 -1.76 -26.18
C ILE A 66 14.62 -0.94 -24.90
N ALA A 67 13.75 0.07 -24.88
CA ALA A 67 13.50 0.87 -23.68
C ALA A 67 12.56 0.12 -22.73
N THR A 68 12.92 0.03 -21.45
CA THR A 68 12.06 -0.52 -20.39
C THR A 68 11.44 0.63 -19.61
N LEU A 69 10.11 0.63 -19.48
CA LEU A 69 9.35 1.60 -18.71
C LEU A 69 8.58 0.88 -17.61
N ASP A 70 8.70 1.35 -16.37
CA ASP A 70 8.04 0.76 -15.21
C ASP A 70 7.36 1.83 -14.33
N PHE A 71 6.39 1.38 -13.53
CA PHE A 71 5.76 2.22 -12.53
C PHE A 71 6.47 2.07 -11.18
N SER A 72 6.95 3.16 -10.61
CA SER A 72 7.54 3.16 -9.27
C SER A 72 6.46 2.91 -8.21
N SER A 73 6.53 1.79 -7.49
CA SER A 73 5.59 1.43 -6.42
C SER A 73 4.13 1.43 -6.87
N LEU A 74 3.82 0.64 -7.91
CA LEU A 74 2.51 0.59 -8.57
C LEU A 74 1.32 0.45 -7.60
N TYR A 75 1.24 -0.63 -6.81
CA TYR A 75 0.08 -0.87 -5.94
C TYR A 75 -0.10 0.18 -4.83
N PRO A 76 0.94 0.58 -4.08
CA PRO A 76 0.81 1.70 -3.15
C PRO A 76 0.29 2.98 -3.81
N SER A 77 0.76 3.28 -5.02
CA SER A 77 0.33 4.47 -5.77
C SER A 77 -1.14 4.40 -6.14
N ILE A 78 -1.64 3.24 -6.61
CA ILE A 78 -3.06 3.02 -6.90
C ILE A 78 -3.91 3.22 -5.64
N MET A 79 -3.51 2.61 -4.52
CA MET A 79 -4.25 2.71 -3.26
C MET A 79 -4.36 4.15 -2.75
N MET A 80 -3.28 4.91 -2.83
CA MET A 80 -3.27 6.32 -2.43
C MET A 80 -4.08 7.20 -3.39
N ALA A 81 -3.88 7.05 -4.71
CA ALA A 81 -4.53 7.89 -5.72
C ALA A 81 -6.06 7.74 -5.71
N HIS A 82 -6.55 6.53 -5.45
CA HIS A 82 -7.97 6.19 -5.43
C HIS A 82 -8.56 6.07 -4.02
N ASN A 83 -7.82 6.49 -2.98
CA ASN A 83 -8.25 6.49 -1.59
C ASN A 83 -8.79 5.13 -1.11
N LEU A 84 -8.15 4.03 -1.51
CA LEU A 84 -8.59 2.67 -1.20
C LEU A 84 -8.23 2.30 0.25
N CYS A 85 -9.24 2.14 1.10
CA CYS A 85 -9.07 1.79 2.51
C CYS A 85 -10.32 1.08 3.06
N TYR A 86 -10.13 0.28 4.12
CA TYR A 86 -11.24 -0.29 4.90
C TYR A 86 -12.25 0.77 5.35
N THR A 87 -11.78 1.98 5.66
CA THR A 87 -12.58 3.08 6.21
C THR A 87 -13.28 3.95 5.15
N THR A 88 -13.01 3.69 3.87
CA THR A 88 -13.55 4.43 2.73
C THR A 88 -14.35 3.54 1.77
N LEU A 89 -14.37 2.22 2.01
CA LEU A 89 -15.21 1.27 1.29
C LEU A 89 -16.69 1.50 1.62
N LEU A 90 -17.51 1.68 0.59
CA LEU A 90 -18.97 1.73 0.71
C LEU A 90 -19.54 0.31 0.64
N GLN A 91 -20.42 -0.01 1.57
CA GLN A 91 -21.19 -1.26 1.51
C GLN A 91 -22.22 -1.18 0.39
N LYS A 92 -22.62 -2.34 -0.16
CA LYS A 92 -23.66 -2.47 -1.18
C LYS A 92 -25.02 -2.06 -0.61
N GLY A 93 -25.29 -0.76 -0.62
CA GLY A 93 -26.53 -0.12 -0.21
C GLY A 93 -26.66 1.24 -0.91
N PRO A 94 -27.82 1.90 -0.84
CA PRO A 94 -28.00 3.16 -1.56
C PRO A 94 -27.07 4.22 -0.97
N ALA A 95 -26.09 4.68 -1.75
CA ALA A 95 -25.24 5.84 -1.40
C ALA A 95 -26.10 7.08 -1.07
N GLU A 96 -27.30 7.14 -1.66
CA GLU A 96 -28.37 8.10 -1.37
C GLU A 96 -28.79 8.12 0.11
N LYS A 97 -28.81 6.97 0.81
CA LYS A 97 -29.12 6.91 2.25
C LYS A 97 -28.04 7.58 3.11
N LEU A 98 -26.83 7.70 2.58
CA LEU A 98 -25.72 8.42 3.22
C LEU A 98 -25.64 9.88 2.76
N GLY A 99 -26.56 10.34 1.90
CA GLY A 99 -26.54 11.68 1.34
C GLY A 99 -25.37 11.94 0.39
N LEU A 100 -24.73 10.88 -0.13
CA LEU A 100 -23.57 10.99 -1.01
C LEU A 100 -24.03 11.20 -2.45
N SER A 101 -23.45 12.18 -3.11
CA SER A 101 -23.64 12.42 -4.54
C SER A 101 -22.75 11.47 -5.36
N SER A 102 -23.02 11.35 -6.65
CA SER A 102 -22.15 10.63 -7.59
C SER A 102 -20.75 11.22 -7.68
N GLU A 103 -20.55 12.45 -7.22
CA GLU A 103 -19.24 13.12 -7.20
C GLU A 103 -18.40 12.74 -5.98
N ASP A 104 -19.00 12.16 -4.95
CA ASP A 104 -18.33 11.89 -3.67
C ASP A 104 -17.64 10.52 -3.61
N PHE A 105 -17.91 9.64 -4.58
CA PHE A 105 -17.31 8.32 -4.64
C PHE A 105 -16.81 7.96 -6.04
N ILE A 106 -16.01 6.90 -6.11
CA ILE A 106 -15.53 6.29 -7.34
C ILE A 106 -16.00 4.83 -7.39
N LYS A 107 -16.05 4.26 -8.60
CA LYS A 107 -16.33 2.84 -8.83
C LYS A 107 -15.09 2.15 -9.40
N THR A 108 -14.69 1.03 -8.82
CA THR A 108 -13.56 0.22 -9.30
C THR A 108 -13.97 -0.63 -10.51
N PRO A 109 -13.01 -1.17 -11.28
CA PRO A 109 -13.30 -2.12 -12.36
C PRO A 109 -14.06 -3.38 -11.90
N THR A 110 -13.85 -3.82 -10.65
CA THR A 110 -14.59 -4.95 -10.03
C THR A 110 -16.00 -4.57 -9.58
N GLY A 111 -16.33 -3.28 -9.58
CA GLY A 111 -17.65 -2.75 -9.25
C GLY A 111 -17.81 -2.26 -7.81
N ASP A 112 -16.75 -2.29 -7.00
CA ASP A 112 -16.74 -1.77 -5.63
C ASP A 112 -16.74 -0.24 -5.63
N GLN A 113 -17.29 0.36 -4.57
CA GLN A 113 -17.40 1.81 -4.43
C GLN A 113 -16.56 2.32 -3.26
N PHE A 114 -15.77 3.36 -3.51
CA PHE A 114 -14.93 3.99 -2.50
C PHE A 114 -15.18 5.49 -2.46
N VAL A 115 -15.26 6.05 -1.26
CA VAL A 115 -15.44 7.50 -1.07
C VAL A 115 -14.13 8.23 -1.41
N LYS A 116 -14.24 9.40 -2.06
CA LYS A 116 -13.12 10.27 -2.37
C LYS A 116 -12.50 10.89 -1.10
N SER A 117 -11.25 11.30 -1.22
CA SER A 117 -10.49 11.93 -0.13
C SER A 117 -11.08 13.26 0.35
N SER A 118 -11.91 13.92 -0.47
CA SER A 118 -12.63 15.15 -0.11
C SER A 118 -13.62 14.96 1.05
N VAL A 119 -14.20 13.76 1.17
CA VAL A 119 -15.14 13.43 2.25
C VAL A 119 -14.41 12.79 3.43
N ARG A 120 -13.52 11.83 3.15
CA ARG A 120 -12.73 11.13 4.18
C ARG A 120 -11.41 10.65 3.62
N LYS A 121 -10.30 10.96 4.31
CA LYS A 121 -8.99 10.36 4.03
C LYS A 121 -8.89 8.97 4.66
N GLY A 122 -8.51 7.96 3.87
CA GLY A 122 -8.32 6.59 4.36
C GLY A 122 -7.05 6.42 5.22
N LEU A 123 -7.08 5.43 6.13
CA LEU A 123 -5.94 5.08 6.99
C LEU A 123 -4.77 4.47 6.18
N LEU A 124 -5.08 3.57 5.23
CA LEU A 124 -4.05 2.90 4.44
C LEU A 124 -3.23 3.88 3.57
N PRO A 125 -3.84 4.85 2.86
CA PRO A 125 -3.09 5.90 2.18
C PRO A 125 -2.08 6.62 3.08
N GLU A 126 -2.46 7.01 4.30
CA GLU A 126 -1.53 7.69 5.23
C GLU A 126 -0.38 6.79 5.68
N ILE A 127 -0.64 5.50 5.91
CA ILE A 127 0.42 4.54 6.27
C ILE A 127 1.40 4.38 5.09
N LEU A 128 0.87 4.25 3.88
CA LEU A 128 1.67 4.10 2.66
C LEU A 128 2.50 5.35 2.34
N GLU A 129 1.94 6.55 2.53
CA GLU A 129 2.67 7.83 2.41
C GLU A 129 3.90 7.84 3.34
N ASN A 130 3.73 7.43 4.59
CA ASN A 130 4.82 7.39 5.57
C ASN A 130 5.90 6.35 5.21
N LEU A 131 5.50 5.16 4.76
CA LEU A 131 6.41 4.11 4.32
C LEU A 131 7.19 4.53 3.06
N LEU A 132 6.53 5.16 2.09
CA LEU A 132 7.18 5.67 0.89
C LEU A 132 8.12 6.83 1.19
N ALA A 133 7.76 7.72 2.12
CA ALA A 133 8.65 8.77 2.59
C ALA A 133 9.92 8.20 3.24
N ALA A 134 9.79 7.15 4.07
CA ALA A 134 10.93 6.46 4.65
C ALA A 134 11.82 5.81 3.56
N ARG A 135 11.21 5.11 2.60
CA ARG A 135 11.93 4.51 1.47
C ARG A 135 12.66 5.55 0.62
N LYS A 136 12.04 6.71 0.38
CA LYS A 136 12.65 7.81 -0.38
C LYS A 136 13.90 8.34 0.31
N ARG A 137 13.89 8.45 1.65
CA ARG A 137 15.09 8.82 2.43
C ARG A 137 16.20 7.79 2.31
N ALA A 138 15.89 6.50 2.46
CA ALA A 138 16.87 5.43 2.28
C ALA A 138 17.51 5.45 0.87
N LYS A 139 16.70 5.65 -0.19
CA LYS A 139 17.22 5.80 -1.56
C LYS A 139 18.07 7.05 -1.76
N ALA A 140 17.76 8.15 -1.08
CA ALA A 140 18.57 9.36 -1.15
C ALA A 140 19.94 9.16 -0.49
N GLU A 141 19.99 8.46 0.64
CA GLU A 141 21.24 8.06 1.29
C GLU A 141 22.08 7.13 0.38
N LEU A 142 21.43 6.14 -0.25
CA LEU A 142 22.07 5.25 -1.23
C LEU A 142 22.72 6.00 -2.39
N LYS A 143 22.09 7.07 -2.89
CA LYS A 143 22.63 7.89 -3.99
C LYS A 143 23.91 8.63 -3.61
N ASN A 144 24.05 8.99 -2.34
CA ASN A 144 25.19 9.77 -1.85
C ASN A 144 26.35 8.89 -1.37
N GLU A 145 26.12 7.60 -1.13
CA GLU A 145 27.17 6.67 -0.74
C GLU A 145 28.12 6.41 -1.93
N THR A 146 29.40 6.22 -1.64
CA THR A 146 30.44 5.92 -2.64
C THR A 146 30.98 4.52 -2.50
N ASP A 147 31.01 3.97 -1.28
CA ASP A 147 31.55 2.65 -1.00
C ASP A 147 30.67 1.54 -1.60
N PRO A 148 31.22 0.64 -2.44
CA PRO A 148 30.44 -0.41 -3.11
C PRO A 148 29.75 -1.37 -2.14
N PHE A 149 30.40 -1.71 -1.02
CA PHE A 149 29.84 -2.64 -0.04
C PHE A 149 28.67 -1.99 0.72
N LYS A 150 28.85 -0.75 1.20
CA LYS A 150 27.78 0.01 1.86
C LYS A 150 26.60 0.29 0.94
N LYS A 151 26.84 0.53 -0.37
CA LYS A 151 25.77 0.64 -1.36
C LYS A 151 24.90 -0.60 -1.40
N GLN A 152 25.50 -1.79 -1.45
CA GLN A 152 24.75 -3.04 -1.45
C GLN A 152 23.93 -3.22 -0.17
N VAL A 153 24.50 -2.87 0.98
CA VAL A 153 23.79 -2.91 2.27
C VAL A 153 22.61 -1.91 2.29
N LEU A 154 22.79 -0.71 1.75
CA LEU A 154 21.74 0.32 1.66
C LEU A 154 20.65 -0.01 0.63
N ASP A 155 20.97 -0.77 -0.43
CA ASP A 155 19.99 -1.23 -1.41
C ASP A 155 19.07 -2.32 -0.83
N GLY A 156 19.61 -3.14 0.08
CA GLY A 156 18.82 -4.14 0.82
C GLY A 156 17.95 -3.56 1.95
N ARG A 157 18.07 -2.27 2.26
CA ARG A 157 17.38 -1.56 3.36
C ARG A 157 16.03 -0.98 2.93
#